data_AF-A0A3S4CI35-F1
#
_entry.id   AF-A0A3S4CI35-F1
#
_cell.length_a   1.000
_cell.length_b   1.000
_cell.length_c   1.000
_cell.angle_alpha   90.00
_cell.angle_beta   90.00
_cell.angle_gamma   90.00
#
_symmetry.space_group_name_H-M   'P 1'
#
loop_
_entity.id
_entity.type
_entity.pdbx_description
1 polymer ?
#
loop_
_entity_poly.entity_id
_entity_poly.type
_entity_poly.pdbx_seq_one_letter_code
_entity_poly.pdbx_strand_id
1 'polypeptide(L)'
;MPLDLPTLFAVTAFATAISGLMLLFAWLQDRSLATLAWWGTGLLVLDVGGVLVVLRGIAPDWASVGLGNAVWLFAYGLMWCGARSFEGRRPHLAVPLGAALAWIMACGFDAV
;
A
#
# COMPACT_ATOMS: atom_id res chain seq x y z
N MET A 1 -27.98 -7.52 9.15
CA MET A 1 -26.86 -8.47 9.01
C MET A 1 -25.57 -7.65 9.08
N PRO A 2 -24.85 -7.64 10.20
CA PRO A 2 -23.57 -6.94 10.25
C PRO A 2 -22.64 -7.61 9.23
N LEU A 3 -21.98 -6.82 8.38
CA LEU A 3 -20.87 -7.36 7.61
C LEU A 3 -19.72 -7.58 8.59
N ASP A 4 -19.33 -8.84 8.76
CA ASP A 4 -18.21 -9.17 9.62
C ASP A 4 -16.91 -8.60 9.02
N LEU A 5 -16.08 -8.01 9.89
CA LEU A 5 -14.86 -7.32 9.52
C LEU A 5 -13.91 -8.16 8.61
N PRO A 6 -13.72 -9.48 8.83
CA PRO A 6 -12.89 -10.31 7.95
C PRO A 6 -13.43 -10.38 6.52
N THR A 7 -14.76 -10.43 6.36
CA THR A 7 -15.40 -10.49 5.04
C THR A 7 -15.18 -9.18 4.28
N LEU A 8 -15.29 -8.04 4.98
CA LEU A 8 -14.97 -6.74 4.39
C LEU A 8 -13.52 -6.69 3.89
N PHE A 9 -12.56 -7.09 4.71
CA PHE A 9 -11.15 -7.13 4.30
C PHE A 9 -10.91 -8.05 3.12
N ALA A 10 -11.53 -9.24 3.10
CA ALA A 10 -11.38 -10.19 2.00
C ALA A 10 -11.93 -9.63 0.67
N VAL A 11 -13.13 -9.03 0.71
CA VAL A 11 -13.74 -8.43 -0.49
C VAL A 11 -12.95 -7.22 -0.97
N THR A 12 -12.52 -6.35 -0.05
CA THR A 12 -11.69 -5.19 -0.40
C THR A 12 -10.37 -5.64 -1.02
N ALA A 13 -9.64 -6.56 -0.38
CA ALA A 13 -8.37 -7.10 -0.88
C ALA A 13 -8.52 -7.74 -2.27
N PHE A 14 -9.61 -8.47 -2.50
CA PHE A 14 -9.87 -9.06 -3.81
C PHE A 14 -10.10 -7.98 -4.89
N ALA A 15 -10.92 -6.96 -4.57
CA ALA A 15 -11.21 -5.88 -5.50
C ALA A 15 -9.96 -5.03 -5.81
N THR A 16 -9.15 -4.72 -4.81
CA THR A 16 -7.88 -3.98 -4.96
C THR A 16 -6.85 -4.81 -5.71
N ALA A 17 -6.72 -6.11 -5.45
CA ALA A 17 -5.83 -6.99 -6.17
C ALA A 17 -6.16 -7.04 -7.67
N ILE A 18 -7.44 -7.27 -8.01
CA ILE A 18 -7.88 -7.26 -9.41
C ILE A 18 -7.62 -5.91 -10.06
N SER A 19 -7.98 -4.82 -9.39
CA SER A 19 -7.75 -3.47 -9.90
C SER A 19 -6.26 -3.22 -10.15
N GLY A 20 -5.40 -3.62 -9.21
CA GLY A 20 -3.95 -3.49 -9.33
C GLY A 20 -3.39 -4.28 -10.50
N LEU A 21 -3.79 -5.55 -10.65
CA LEU A 21 -3.40 -6.41 -11.76
C LEU A 21 -3.88 -5.87 -13.11
N MET A 22 -5.12 -5.37 -13.19
CA MET A 22 -5.66 -4.78 -14.42
C MET A 22 -4.90 -3.51 -14.82
N LEU A 23 -4.54 -2.65 -13.86
CA LEU A 23 -3.72 -1.47 -14.14
C LEU A 23 -2.31 -1.84 -14.62
N LEU A 24 -1.68 -2.84 -14.00
CA LEU A 24 -0.39 -3.35 -14.47
C LEU A 24 -0.49 -3.97 -15.86
N PHE A 25 -1.57 -4.71 -16.13
CA PHE A 25 -1.84 -5.28 -17.44
C PHE A 25 -2.03 -4.18 -18.51
N ALA A 26 -2.79 -3.13 -18.19
CA ALA A 26 -2.94 -1.97 -19.06
C ALA A 26 -1.60 -1.24 -19.31
N TRP A 27 -0.76 -1.12 -18.28
CA TRP A 27 0.60 -0.60 -18.44
C TRP A 27 1.48 -1.48 -19.33
N LEU A 28 1.33 -2.80 -19.27
CA LEU A 28 2.06 -3.71 -20.16
C LEU A 28 1.67 -3.50 -21.64
N GLN A 29 0.44 -3.08 -21.91
CA GLN A 29 -0.03 -2.73 -23.26
C GLN A 29 0.50 -1.37 -23.71
N ASP A 30 0.54 -0.37 -22.82
CA ASP A 30 1.09 0.95 -23.10
C ASP A 30 2.06 1.42 -22.00
N ARG A 31 3.34 1.20 -22.25
CA ARG A 31 4.43 1.55 -21.32
C ARG A 31 4.62 3.04 -21.15
N SER A 32 4.03 3.89 -21.99
CA SER A 32 4.09 5.35 -21.84
C SER A 32 3.30 5.84 -20.62
N LEU A 33 2.29 5.07 -20.20
CA LEU A 33 1.43 5.39 -19.07
C LEU A 33 2.01 4.90 -17.73
N ALA A 34 3.17 5.43 -17.35
CA ALA A 34 3.86 5.07 -16.10
C ALA A 34 2.98 5.24 -14.84
N THR A 35 1.97 6.12 -14.88
CA THR A 35 0.95 6.28 -13.83
C THR A 35 0.27 4.96 -13.47
N LEU A 36 -0.07 4.14 -14.47
CA LEU A 36 -0.74 2.86 -14.27
C LEU A 36 0.16 1.87 -13.52
N ALA A 37 1.47 1.90 -13.79
CA ALA A 37 2.45 1.09 -13.06
C ALA A 37 2.46 1.45 -11.57
N TRP A 38 2.52 2.74 -11.23
CA TRP A 38 2.55 3.21 -9.85
C TRP A 38 1.28 2.87 -9.07
N TRP A 39 0.11 3.12 -9.66
CA TRP A 39 -1.16 2.78 -9.01
C TRP A 39 -1.36 1.27 -8.89
N GLY A 40 -1.02 0.52 -9.94
CA GLY A 40 -1.11 -0.93 -9.95
C GLY A 40 -0.22 -1.58 -8.88
N THR A 41 1.06 -1.19 -8.82
CA THR A 41 1.98 -1.66 -7.78
C THR A 41 1.55 -1.19 -6.39
N GLY A 42 1.09 0.06 -6.25
CA GLY A 42 0.60 0.60 -4.99
C GLY A 42 -0.56 -0.21 -4.40
N LEU A 43 -1.54 -0.59 -5.23
CA LEU A 43 -2.67 -1.42 -4.79
C LEU A 43 -2.23 -2.81 -4.33
N LEU A 44 -1.31 -3.46 -5.04
CA LEU A 44 -0.80 -4.78 -4.62
C LEU A 44 0.01 -4.70 -3.31
N VAL A 45 0.80 -3.65 -3.14
CA VAL A 45 1.54 -3.44 -1.88
C VAL A 45 0.58 -3.11 -0.73
N LEU A 46 -0.52 -2.41 -1.00
CA LEU A 46 -1.57 -2.14 -0.02
C LEU A 46 -2.18 -3.45 0.52
N ASP A 47 -2.43 -4.43 -0.36
CA ASP A 47 -2.95 -5.74 0.05
C ASP A 47 -1.96 -6.51 0.93
N VAL A 48 -0.67 -6.47 0.59
CA VAL A 48 0.39 -7.08 1.41
C VAL A 48 0.42 -6.46 2.82
N GLY A 49 0.34 -5.13 2.92
CA GLY A 49 0.22 -4.46 4.22
C GLY A 49 -1.08 -4.83 4.95
N GLY A 50 -2.16 -5.01 4.20
CA GLY A 50 -3.47 -5.40 4.73
C GLY A 50 -3.44 -6.74 5.43
N VAL A 51 -2.74 -7.74 4.87
CA VAL A 51 -2.55 -9.05 5.51
C VAL A 51 -1.89 -8.91 6.87
N LEU A 52 -0.81 -8.11 6.98
CA LEU A 52 -0.11 -7.87 8.25
C LEU A 52 -1.01 -7.18 9.27
N VAL A 53 -1.83 -6.22 8.84
CA VAL A 53 -2.74 -5.48 9.72
C VAL A 53 -3.90 -6.35 10.21
N VAL A 54 -4.44 -7.24 9.38
CA VAL A 54 -5.49 -8.18 9.79
C VAL A 54 -4.99 -9.16 10.84
N LEU A 55 -3.68 -9.47 10.85
CA LEU A 55 -3.05 -10.32 11.86
C LEU A 55 -2.84 -9.63 13.21
N ARG A 56 -3.32 -8.39 13.42
CA ARG A 56 -3.25 -7.72 14.72
C ARG A 56 -3.91 -8.55 15.83
N GLY A 57 -3.25 -8.61 17.00
CA GLY A 57 -3.69 -9.43 18.13
C GLY A 57 -3.37 -10.93 18.00
N ILE A 58 -2.85 -11.37 16.85
CA ILE A 58 -2.38 -12.75 16.62
C ILE A 58 -0.86 -12.75 16.38
N ALA A 59 -0.39 -11.87 15.49
CA ALA A 59 1.02 -11.65 15.22
C ALA A 59 1.62 -10.60 16.16
N PRO A 60 2.95 -10.62 16.38
CA PRO A 60 3.63 -9.60 17.18
C PRO A 60 3.35 -8.18 16.69
N ASP A 61 3.26 -7.23 17.62
CA ASP A 61 2.92 -5.83 17.31
C ASP A 61 3.96 -5.17 16.40
N TRP A 62 5.24 -5.53 16.50
CA TRP A 62 6.28 -5.02 15.59
C TRP A 62 5.99 -5.39 14.13
N ALA A 63 5.36 -6.55 13.88
CA ALA A 63 5.03 -7.02 12.53
C ALA A 63 3.69 -6.47 12.05
N SER A 64 2.65 -6.52 12.90
CA SER A 64 1.30 -6.13 12.51
C SER A 64 1.05 -4.62 12.58
N VAL A 65 1.61 -3.94 13.58
CA VAL A 65 1.49 -2.48 13.80
C VAL A 65 2.68 -1.75 13.21
N GLY A 66 3.91 -2.21 13.47
CA GLY A 66 5.12 -1.58 12.93
C GLY A 66 5.19 -1.74 11.41
N LEU A 67 5.49 -2.97 10.96
CA LEU A 67 5.69 -3.25 9.54
C LEU A 67 4.39 -3.11 8.73
N GLY A 68 3.25 -3.61 9.22
CA GLY A 68 1.97 -3.56 8.50
C GLY A 68 1.55 -2.14 8.09
N ASN A 69 1.55 -1.21 9.05
CA ASN A 69 1.22 0.19 8.75
C ASN A 69 2.31 0.89 7.92
N ALA A 70 3.59 0.58 8.14
CA ALA A 70 4.67 1.13 7.32
C ALA A 70 4.51 0.74 5.84
N VAL A 71 4.11 -0.51 5.56
CA VAL A 71 3.81 -0.99 4.21
C VAL A 71 2.58 -0.28 3.62
N TRP A 72 1.53 -0.05 4.41
CA TRP A 72 0.39 0.76 3.97
C TRP A 72 0.75 2.20 3.62
N LEU A 73 1.54 2.87 4.45
CA LEU A 73 2.01 4.24 4.16
C LEU A 73 2.90 4.28 2.92
N PHE A 74 3.75 3.28 2.75
CA PHE A 74 4.53 3.12 1.52
C PHE A 74 3.63 2.95 0.30
N ALA A 75 2.59 2.12 0.38
CA ALA A 75 1.62 1.91 -0.69
C ALA A 75 0.90 3.21 -1.09
N TYR A 76 0.42 3.99 -0.11
CA TYR A 76 -0.19 5.29 -0.39
C TYR A 76 0.81 6.28 -1.01
N GLY A 77 2.08 6.25 -0.59
CA GLY A 77 3.12 7.05 -1.22
C GLY A 77 3.43 6.63 -2.66
N LEU A 78 3.27 5.35 -3.02
CA LEU A 78 3.34 4.89 -4.42
C LEU A 78 2.15 5.43 -5.23
N MET A 79 0.95 5.44 -4.67
CA MET A 79 -0.22 6.05 -5.33
C MET A 79 -0.02 7.56 -5.55
N TRP A 80 0.61 8.25 -4.60
CA TRP A 80 1.04 9.63 -4.76
C TRP A 80 2.05 9.81 -5.90
N CYS A 81 3.05 8.93 -6.01
CA CYS A 81 3.96 8.89 -7.16
C CYS A 81 3.20 8.69 -8.49
N GLY A 82 2.14 7.89 -8.50
CA GLY A 82 1.24 7.74 -9.64
C GLY A 82 0.54 9.05 -10.00
N ALA A 83 -0.05 9.74 -9.03
CA ALA A 83 -0.66 11.06 -9.25
C ALA A 83 0.35 12.08 -9.80
N ARG A 84 1.58 12.09 -9.27
CA ARG A 84 2.67 12.95 -9.76
C ARG A 84 3.06 12.63 -11.20
N SER A 85 3.17 11.34 -11.52
CA SER A 85 3.45 10.87 -12.87
C SER A 85 2.35 11.28 -13.85
N PHE A 86 1.09 11.29 -13.42
CA PHE A 86 -0.04 11.73 -14.23
C PHE A 86 0.03 13.21 -14.59
N GLU A 87 0.49 14.05 -13.65
CA GLU A 87 0.76 15.47 -13.90
C GLU A 87 2.02 15.73 -14.76
N GLY A 88 2.69 14.69 -15.27
CA GLY A 88 3.95 14.80 -16.00
C GLY A 88 5.13 15.19 -15.12
N ARG A 89 4.98 15.10 -13.79
CA ARG A 89 6.02 15.45 -12.82
C ARG A 89 6.82 14.20 -12.45
N ARG A 90 8.12 14.38 -12.19
CA ARG A 90 8.98 13.26 -11.81
C ARG A 90 8.53 12.65 -10.46
N PRO A 91 8.22 11.35 -10.40
CA PRO A 91 7.94 10.67 -9.14
C PRO A 91 9.24 10.48 -8.36
N HIS A 92 9.17 10.64 -7.03
CA HIS A 92 10.32 10.47 -6.14
C HIS A 92 9.98 9.50 -5.02
N LEU A 93 10.73 8.40 -4.93
CA LEU A 93 10.54 7.39 -3.88
C LEU A 93 10.88 7.90 -2.47
N ALA A 94 11.50 9.07 -2.35
CA ALA A 94 11.76 9.71 -1.06
C ALA A 94 10.48 9.94 -0.24
N VAL A 95 9.35 10.24 -0.88
CA VAL A 95 8.07 10.45 -0.18
C VAL A 95 7.51 9.14 0.40
N PRO A 96 7.28 8.06 -0.38
CA PRO A 96 6.81 6.79 0.18
C PRO A 96 7.77 6.20 1.21
N LEU A 97 9.09 6.25 0.96
CA LEU A 97 10.09 5.77 1.93
C LEU A 97 10.08 6.63 3.19
N GLY A 98 9.99 7.95 3.06
CA GLY A 98 9.92 8.88 4.18
C GLY A 98 8.69 8.62 5.06
N ALA A 99 7.52 8.37 4.48
CA ALA A 99 6.30 8.05 5.23
C ALA A 99 6.44 6.72 6.00
N ALA A 100 6.96 5.68 5.36
CA ALA A 100 7.17 4.38 5.99
C ALA A 100 8.20 4.45 7.13
N LEU A 101 9.34 5.13 6.91
CA LEU A 101 10.38 5.30 7.92
C LEU A 101 9.91 6.18 9.08
N ALA A 102 9.16 7.25 8.80
CA ALA A 102 8.58 8.10 9.84
C ALA A 102 7.68 7.30 10.79
N TRP A 103 6.89 6.37 10.25
CA TRP A 103 6.08 5.47 11.07
C TRP A 103 6.90 4.49 11.90
N ILE A 104 7.90 3.85 11.29
CA ILE A 104 8.79 2.93 12.01
C ILE A 104 9.51 3.66 13.15
N MET A 105 10.00 4.87 12.89
CA MET A 105 10.61 5.71 13.92
C MET A 105 9.61 6.06 15.03
N ALA A 106 8.38 6.45 14.67
CA ALA A 106 7.32 6.73 15.63
C ALA A 106 7.04 5.55 16.56
N CYS A 107 6.90 4.33 16.02
CA CYS A 107 6.74 3.12 16.83
C CYS A 107 7.96 2.81 17.71
N GLY A 108 9.16 3.25 17.32
CA GLY A 108 10.37 3.12 18.12
C GLY A 108 10.40 4.04 19.34
N PHE A 109 9.70 5.18 19.31
CA PHE A 109 9.61 6.08 20.46
C PHE A 109 8.78 5.51 21.62
N ASP A 110 7.78 4.68 21.32
CA ASP A 110 6.93 4.05 22.35
C ASP A 110 7.65 2.91 23.11
N ALA A 111 8.85 2.50 22.66
CA ALA A 111 9.65 1.45 23.28
C ALA A 111 10.72 1.96 24.26
N VAL A 112 10.77 3.28 24.52
CA VAL A 112 11.72 3.95 25.44
C VAL A 112 10.96 4.53 26.63
#